data_AF-A0A1H9TG39-F1
#
_entry.id   AF-A0A1H9TG39-F1
#
_cell.length_a   1.000
_cell.length_b   1.000
_cell.length_c   1.000
_cell.angle_alpha   90.00
_cell.angle_beta   90.00
_cell.angle_gamma   90.00
#
_symmetry.space_group_name_H-M   'P 1'
#
loop_
_entity.id
_entity.type
_entity.pdbx_description
1 polymer ?
#
loop_
_entity_poly.entity_id
_entity_poly.type
_entity_poly.pdbx_seq_one_letter_code
_entity_poly.pdbx_strand_id
1 'polypeptide(L)'
;MDSHRGRPFGDYLRAELKQRDMTAYQLAEKTGIAQPVLSRWMGGKTVPTIDNLRPVAEALNLPLLELVVRAGLLTEEEAGAKLKLVNTTADKLSDDELLAEVGRRMKRPGALRPPTRAEIEANPERFIVVDPGKRDHREPGRKRS
;
A
#
# COMPACT_ATOMS: atom_id res chain seq x y z
N MET A 1 4.30 -22.11 22.19
CA MET A 1 5.61 -21.52 22.51
C MET A 1 6.28 -21.20 21.19
N ASP A 2 6.30 -19.91 20.89
CA ASP A 2 6.53 -19.29 19.58
C ASP A 2 7.92 -19.57 19.01
N SER A 3 7.97 -20.24 17.86
CA SER A 3 9.21 -20.71 17.23
C SER A 3 9.81 -19.76 16.19
N HIS A 4 9.50 -18.45 16.24
CA HIS A 4 10.11 -17.44 15.35
C HIS A 4 11.07 -16.50 16.08
N ARG A 5 11.80 -17.01 17.08
CA ARG A 5 12.92 -16.28 17.68
C ARG A 5 14.10 -16.24 16.70
N GLY A 6 13.99 -15.33 15.74
CA GLY A 6 15.08 -14.68 15.00
C GLY A 6 16.04 -15.60 14.26
N ARG A 7 15.79 -15.86 12.97
CA ARG A 7 16.89 -15.65 12.03
C ARG A 7 17.02 -14.14 11.86
N PRO A 8 18.12 -13.51 12.31
CA PRO A 8 18.33 -12.09 12.08
C PRO A 8 18.08 -11.80 10.60
N PHE A 9 17.34 -10.73 10.29
CA PHE A 9 17.11 -10.26 8.92
C PHE A 9 18.37 -10.33 8.05
N GLY A 10 19.52 -10.09 8.67
CA GLY A 10 20.83 -10.24 8.06
C GLY A 10 21.17 -11.61 7.48
N ASP A 11 20.87 -12.70 8.19
CA ASP A 11 21.14 -14.06 7.69
C ASP A 11 20.23 -14.41 6.52
N TYR A 12 18.97 -13.98 6.60
CA TYR A 12 18.03 -14.09 5.50
C TYR A 12 18.52 -13.31 4.27
N LEU A 13 18.92 -12.04 4.44
CA LEU A 13 19.43 -11.22 3.35
C LEU A 13 20.70 -11.80 2.71
N ARG A 14 21.62 -12.34 3.52
CA ARG A 14 22.81 -13.06 3.00
C ARG A 14 22.43 -14.29 2.17
N ALA A 15 21.43 -15.05 2.62
CA ALA A 15 20.97 -16.23 1.90
C ALA A 15 20.34 -15.84 0.55
N GLU A 16 19.53 -14.78 0.51
CA GLU A 16 18.93 -14.26 -0.73
C GLU A 16 20.00 -13.76 -1.72
N LEU A 17 21.00 -13.03 -1.21
CA LEU A 17 22.13 -12.59 -2.03
C LEU A 17 22.92 -13.77 -2.60
N LYS A 18 23.21 -14.78 -1.78
CA LYS A 18 23.92 -15.99 -2.22
C LYS A 18 23.13 -16.78 -3.27
N GLN A 19 21.82 -16.92 -3.10
CA GLN A 19 20.96 -17.62 -4.08
C GLN A 19 20.93 -16.94 -5.45
N ARG A 20 21.29 -15.66 -5.51
CA ARG A 20 21.25 -14.82 -6.71
C ARG A 20 22.63 -14.51 -7.28
N ASP A 21 23.68 -15.14 -6.75
CA ASP A 21 25.08 -14.81 -7.03
C ASP A 21 25.36 -13.29 -6.96
N MET A 22 24.68 -12.62 -6.03
CA MET A 22 24.74 -11.18 -5.84
C MET A 22 25.57 -10.86 -4.59
N THR A 23 26.45 -9.88 -4.71
CA THR A 23 27.24 -9.36 -3.60
C THR A 23 26.49 -8.22 -2.88
N ALA A 24 26.83 -7.96 -1.62
CA ALA A 24 26.30 -6.81 -0.89
C ALA A 24 26.67 -5.46 -1.56
N TYR A 25 27.80 -5.41 -2.27
CA TYR A 25 28.19 -4.24 -3.07
C TYR A 25 27.22 -4.04 -4.25
N GLN A 26 26.92 -5.10 -5.01
CA GLN A 26 25.94 -5.01 -6.10
C GLN A 26 24.54 -4.63 -5.61
N LEU A 27 24.14 -5.11 -4.42
CA LEU A 27 22.89 -4.67 -3.80
C LEU A 27 22.93 -3.18 -3.45
N ALA A 28 24.03 -2.69 -2.90
CA ALA A 28 24.21 -1.27 -2.59
C ALA A 28 24.06 -0.40 -3.86
N GLU A 29 24.75 -0.77 -4.94
CA GLU A 29 24.65 -0.09 -6.23
C GLU A 29 23.23 -0.08 -6.79
N LYS A 30 22.50 -1.20 -6.71
CA LYS A 30 21.13 -1.33 -7.22
C LYS A 30 20.11 -0.53 -6.42
N THR A 31 20.32 -0.40 -5.11
CA THR A 31 19.32 0.18 -4.19
C THR A 31 19.63 1.61 -3.78
N GLY A 32 20.84 2.10 -4.04
CA GLY A 32 21.35 3.36 -3.50
C GLY A 32 21.63 3.34 -2.00
N ILE A 33 21.45 2.19 -1.33
CA ILE A 33 21.73 2.04 0.09
C ILE A 33 23.22 1.85 0.28
N ALA A 34 23.85 2.70 1.07
CA ALA A 34 25.28 2.61 1.34
C ALA A 34 25.66 1.24 1.92
N GLN A 35 26.72 0.62 1.39
CA GLN A 35 27.20 -0.69 1.82
C GLN A 35 27.41 -0.83 3.35
N PRO A 36 27.89 0.19 4.10
CA PRO A 36 27.96 0.11 5.57
C PRO A 36 26.61 -0.09 6.25
N VAL A 37 25.52 0.43 5.67
CA VAL A 37 24.15 0.25 6.19
C VAL A 37 23.72 -1.21 6.01
N LEU A 38 23.91 -1.77 4.81
CA LEU A 38 23.64 -3.19 4.54
C LEU A 38 24.45 -4.10 5.48
N SER A 39 25.71 -3.76 5.73
CA SER A 39 26.58 -4.48 6.68
C SER A 39 26.06 -4.43 8.12
N ARG A 40 25.50 -3.30 8.56
CA ARG A 40 24.88 -3.19 9.89
C ARG A 40 23.61 -4.03 9.99
N TRP A 41 22.77 -4.06 8.95
CA TRP A 41 21.60 -4.95 8.90
C TRP A 41 22.00 -6.41 8.92
N MET A 42 22.99 -6.78 8.10
CA MET A 42 23.55 -8.13 8.06
C MET A 42 24.12 -8.55 9.41
N GLY A 43 24.76 -7.64 10.13
CA GLY A 43 25.28 -7.87 11.48
C GLY A 43 24.23 -7.73 12.60
N GLY A 44 22.96 -7.44 12.29
CA GLY A 44 21.91 -7.22 13.29
C GLY A 44 22.10 -5.98 14.17
N LYS A 45 22.98 -5.05 13.78
CA LYS A 45 23.29 -3.83 14.55
C LYS A 45 22.20 -2.77 14.45
N THR A 46 21.47 -2.77 13.33
CA THR A 46 20.37 -1.84 13.08
C THR A 46 19.25 -2.56 12.36
N VAL A 47 18.02 -2.12 12.58
CA VAL A 47 16.83 -2.60 11.87
C VAL A 47 16.59 -1.70 10.65
N PRO A 48 16.27 -2.26 9.46
CA PRO A 48 15.90 -1.46 8.30
C PRO A 48 14.56 -0.75 8.50
N THR A 49 14.35 0.37 7.81
CA THR A 49 13.02 1.02 7.71
C THR A 49 12.27 0.48 6.49
N ILE A 50 10.94 0.64 6.45
CA ILE A 50 10.14 0.22 5.29
C ILE A 50 10.61 0.90 4.00
N ASP A 51 10.93 2.20 4.05
CA ASP A 51 11.41 2.94 2.87
C ASP A 51 12.72 2.40 2.32
N ASN A 52 13.58 1.90 3.20
CA ASN A 52 14.81 1.22 2.83
C ASN A 52 14.56 -0.22 2.32
N LEU A 53 13.50 -0.90 2.78
CA LEU A 53 13.15 -2.23 2.32
C LEU A 53 12.49 -2.23 0.93
N ARG A 54 11.81 -1.15 0.52
CA ARG A 54 11.20 -1.02 -0.83
C ARG A 54 12.21 -1.25 -1.97
N PRO A 55 13.32 -0.49 -2.07
CA PRO A 55 14.27 -0.71 -3.15
C PRO A 55 14.97 -2.07 -3.05
N VAL A 56 15.13 -2.63 -1.85
CA VAL A 56 15.67 -3.99 -1.66
C VAL A 56 14.70 -5.04 -2.20
N ALA A 57 13.40 -4.91 -1.91
CA ALA A 57 12.36 -5.79 -2.43
C ALA A 57 12.34 -5.77 -3.96
N GLU A 58 12.40 -4.58 -4.56
CA GLU A 58 12.47 -4.41 -6.01
C GLU A 58 13.77 -5.02 -6.60
N ALA A 59 14.93 -4.73 -6.01
CA ALA A 59 16.22 -5.22 -6.49
C ALA A 59 16.37 -6.75 -6.41
N LEU A 60 15.72 -7.38 -5.42
CA LEU A 60 15.74 -8.84 -5.22
C LEU A 60 14.53 -9.56 -5.82
N ASN A 61 13.57 -8.81 -6.38
CA ASN A 61 12.27 -9.32 -6.84
C ASN A 61 11.55 -10.16 -5.77
N LEU A 62 11.47 -9.61 -4.56
CA LEU A 62 10.80 -10.22 -3.40
C LEU A 62 9.57 -9.38 -3.01
N PRO A 63 8.52 -10.00 -2.47
CA PRO A 63 7.41 -9.26 -1.89
C PRO A 63 7.92 -8.37 -0.75
N LEU A 64 7.60 -7.06 -0.77
CA LEU A 64 7.96 -6.15 0.33
C LEU A 64 7.48 -6.66 1.68
N LEU A 65 6.26 -7.22 1.72
CA LEU A 65 5.66 -7.78 2.93
C LEU A 65 6.54 -8.87 3.56
N GLU A 66 7.17 -9.72 2.74
CA GLU A 66 8.10 -10.74 3.24
C GLU A 66 9.30 -10.08 3.93
N LEU A 67 9.90 -9.05 3.33
CA LEU A 67 11.03 -8.35 3.95
C LEU A 67 10.65 -7.66 5.26
N VAL A 68 9.45 -7.07 5.32
CA VAL A 68 8.94 -6.40 6.53
C VAL A 68 8.77 -7.40 7.67
N VAL A 69 8.21 -8.58 7.39
CA VAL A 69 8.08 -9.66 8.38
C VAL A 69 9.44 -10.20 8.81
N ARG A 70 10.34 -10.47 7.85
CA ARG A 70 11.71 -10.92 8.13
C ARG A 70 12.54 -9.91 8.92
N ALA A 71 12.26 -8.61 8.75
CA ALA A 71 12.86 -7.53 9.49
C ALA A 71 12.30 -7.35 10.92
N GLY A 72 11.23 -8.08 11.27
CA GLY A 72 10.55 -7.95 12.56
C GLY A 72 9.74 -6.65 12.70
N LEU A 73 9.40 -6.02 11.57
CA LEU A 73 8.58 -4.81 11.54
C LEU A 73 7.07 -5.10 11.52
N LEU A 74 6.70 -6.38 11.31
CA LEU A 74 5.34 -6.89 11.27
C LEU A 74 5.38 -8.38 11.64
N THR A 75 4.41 -8.89 12.40
CA THR A 75 4.31 -10.32 12.65
C THR A 75 3.63 -11.06 11.48
N GLU A 76 3.79 -12.38 11.42
CA GLU A 76 3.10 -13.20 10.41
C GLU A 76 1.58 -13.14 10.59
N GLU A 77 1.09 -13.05 11.83
CA GLU A 77 -0.33 -12.89 12.15
C GLU A 77 -0.87 -11.53 11.67
N GLU A 78 -0.10 -10.45 11.87
CA GLU A 78 -0.46 -9.12 11.37
C GLU A 78 -0.43 -9.07 9.83
N ALA A 79 0.51 -9.74 9.19
CA ALA A 79 0.60 -9.86 7.73
C ALA A 79 -0.56 -10.68 7.14
N GLY A 80 -1.00 -11.72 7.85
CA GLY A 80 -2.13 -12.58 7.48
C GLY A 80 -3.50 -11.97 7.82
N ALA A 81 -3.55 -10.85 8.54
CA ALA A 81 -4.80 -10.19 8.87
C ALA A 81 -5.50 -9.68 7.60
N LYS A 82 -6.82 -9.92 7.50
CA LYS A 82 -7.63 -9.43 6.37
C LYS A 82 -7.61 -7.90 6.34
N LEU A 83 -6.85 -7.34 5.39
CA LEU A 83 -6.88 -5.92 5.07
C LEU A 83 -8.28 -5.51 4.64
N LYS A 84 -8.97 -4.70 5.44
CA LYS A 84 -10.14 -3.93 5.00
C LYS A 84 -9.63 -2.70 4.26
N LEU A 85 -9.20 -2.87 3.02
CA LEU A 85 -9.02 -1.72 2.13
C LEU A 85 -10.41 -1.14 1.84
N VAL A 86 -10.81 -0.12 2.59
CA VAL A 86 -12.02 0.64 2.28
C VAL A 86 -11.68 1.58 1.12
N ASN A 87 -11.62 1.03 -0.10
CA ASN A 87 -11.57 1.84 -1.31
C ASN A 87 -12.96 2.48 -1.46
N THR A 88 -13.14 3.67 -0.89
CA THR A 88 -14.41 4.41 -0.93
C THR A 88 -14.51 5.26 -2.19
N THR A 89 -14.22 4.68 -3.35
CA THR A 89 -14.52 5.33 -4.63
C THR A 89 -15.53 4.44 -5.35
N ALA A 90 -16.69 5.02 -5.67
CA ALA A 90 -17.85 4.29 -6.22
C ALA A 90 -17.58 3.70 -7.61
N ASP A 91 -16.56 4.20 -8.31
CA ASP A 91 -16.14 3.80 -9.66
C ASP A 91 -15.54 2.38 -9.73
N LYS A 92 -15.19 1.78 -8.60
CA LYS A 92 -14.57 0.44 -8.54
C LYS A 92 -15.52 -0.69 -8.17
N LEU A 93 -16.79 -0.37 -7.93
CA LEU A 93 -17.83 -1.35 -7.63
C LEU A 93 -18.66 -1.58 -8.89
N SER A 94 -19.01 -2.83 -9.16
CA SER A 94 -20.11 -3.10 -10.12
C SER A 94 -21.42 -2.54 -9.58
N ASP A 95 -22.39 -2.31 -10.47
CA ASP A 95 -23.72 -1.79 -10.09
C ASP A 95 -24.38 -2.65 -9.01
N ASP A 96 -24.26 -3.99 -9.11
CA ASP A 96 -24.81 -4.93 -8.14
C ASP A 96 -24.13 -4.83 -6.76
N GLU A 97 -22.80 -4.69 -6.74
CA GLU A 97 -22.04 -4.53 -5.49
C GLU A 97 -22.34 -3.18 -4.82
N LEU A 98 -22.52 -2.13 -5.62
CA LEU A 98 -22.90 -0.80 -5.16
C LEU A 98 -24.31 -0.80 -4.57
N LEU A 99 -25.27 -1.41 -5.25
CA LEU A 99 -26.66 -1.55 -4.76
C LEU A 99 -26.71 -2.35 -3.45
N ALA A 100 -25.93 -3.45 -3.36
CA ALA A 100 -25.83 -4.23 -2.13
C ALA A 100 -25.22 -3.42 -0.97
N GLU A 101 -24.23 -2.57 -1.24
CA GLU A 101 -23.66 -1.65 -0.24
C GLU A 101 -24.64 -0.56 0.19
N VAL A 102 -25.36 0.07 -0.73
CA VAL A 102 -26.40 1.07 -0.41
C VAL A 102 -27.50 0.45 0.44
N GLY A 103 -27.98 -0.75 0.08
CA GLY A 103 -28.97 -1.48 0.87
C GLY A 103 -28.48 -1.82 2.29
N ARG A 104 -27.19 -2.20 2.44
CA ARG A 104 -26.57 -2.41 3.75
C ARG A 104 -26.49 -1.13 4.57
N ARG A 105 -26.18 0.02 3.95
CA ARG A 105 -26.13 1.33 4.62
C ARG A 105 -27.49 1.81 5.07
N MET A 106 -28.53 1.65 4.25
CA MET A 106 -29.90 2.05 4.60
C MET A 106 -30.44 1.26 5.81
N LYS A 107 -29.96 0.02 6.01
CA LYS A 107 -30.28 -0.81 7.18
C LYS A 107 -29.46 -0.47 8.44
N ARG A 108 -28.44 0.40 8.33
CA ARG A 108 -27.68 0.93 9.48
C ARG A 108 -28.31 2.25 9.92
N PRO A 109 -29.05 2.30 11.04
CA PRO A 109 -29.57 3.56 11.56
C PRO A 109 -28.40 4.50 11.91
N GLY A 110 -28.37 5.69 11.30
CA GLY A 110 -27.41 6.77 11.62
C GLY A 110 -26.38 7.13 10.53
N ALA A 111 -26.38 6.49 9.36
CA ALA A 111 -25.42 6.80 8.30
C ALA A 111 -25.92 7.93 7.37
N LEU A 112 -25.52 9.16 7.68
CA LEU A 112 -25.57 10.37 6.82
C LEU A 112 -26.88 10.55 6.02
N ARG A 113 -27.87 11.23 6.62
CA ARG A 113 -28.99 11.75 5.83
C ARG A 113 -28.43 12.74 4.80
N PRO A 114 -28.86 12.69 3.53
CA PRO A 114 -28.47 13.71 2.56
C PRO A 114 -28.80 15.10 3.14
N PRO A 115 -27.92 16.09 2.94
CA PRO A 115 -28.16 17.44 3.42
C PRO A 115 -29.47 17.95 2.80
N THR A 116 -30.26 18.60 3.62
CA THR A 116 -31.46 19.31 3.16
C THR A 116 -31.05 20.47 2.25
N ARG A 117 -31.97 20.90 1.40
CA ARG A 117 -31.76 22.06 0.53
C ARG A 117 -31.31 23.30 1.31
N ALA A 118 -31.91 23.53 2.49
CA ALA A 118 -31.53 24.63 3.37
C ALA A 118 -30.08 24.52 3.88
N GLU A 119 -29.61 23.31 4.18
CA GLU A 119 -28.23 23.06 4.62
C GLU A 119 -27.21 23.25 3.49
N ILE A 120 -27.57 22.92 2.25
CA ILE A 120 -26.74 23.17 1.06
C ILE A 120 -26.67 24.68 0.79
N GLU A 121 -27.81 25.37 0.84
CA GLU A 121 -27.90 26.83 0.62
C GLU A 121 -27.14 27.61 1.70
N ALA A 122 -27.12 27.13 2.96
CA ALA A 122 -26.40 27.76 4.05
C ALA A 122 -24.86 27.60 3.97
N ASN A 123 -24.36 26.58 3.27
CA ASN A 123 -22.91 26.36 3.12
C ASN A 123 -22.56 25.63 1.80
N PRO A 124 -22.66 26.33 0.65
CA PRO A 124 -22.52 25.71 -0.66
C PRO A 124 -21.11 25.14 -0.91
N GLU A 125 -20.06 25.73 -0.34
CA GLU A 125 -18.65 25.29 -0.48
C GLU A 125 -18.38 23.91 0.15
N ARG A 126 -19.25 23.46 1.08
CA ARG A 126 -19.11 22.18 1.76
C ARG A 126 -19.64 21.00 0.93
N PHE A 127 -20.34 21.27 -0.17
CA PHE A 127 -21.01 20.25 -0.98
C PHE A 127 -20.67 20.40 -2.46
N ILE A 128 -20.25 19.32 -3.09
CA ILE A 128 -20.02 19.31 -4.54
C ILE A 128 -21.36 19.13 -5.24
N VAL A 129 -21.84 20.16 -5.91
CA VAL A 129 -22.98 20.06 -6.83
C VAL A 129 -22.48 19.49 -8.15
N VAL A 130 -22.75 18.20 -8.39
CA VAL A 130 -22.46 17.58 -9.68
C VAL A 130 -23.60 17.92 -10.64
N ASP A 131 -23.31 18.74 -11.65
CA ASP A 131 -24.25 19.02 -12.74
C ASP A 131 -24.33 17.79 -13.66
N PRO A 132 -25.48 17.08 -13.73
CA PRO A 132 -25.62 15.87 -14.53
C PRO A 132 -25.51 16.13 -16.05
N GLY A 133 -25.49 17.40 -16.50
CA GLY A 133 -25.39 17.78 -17.90
C GLY A 133 -23.97 17.94 -18.47
N LYS A 134 -22.93 18.05 -17.63
CA LYS A 134 -21.53 18.19 -18.09
C LYS A 134 -20.77 16.88 -17.98
N ARG A 135 -20.86 16.02 -19.00
CA ARG A 135 -19.83 14.97 -19.20
C ARG A 135 -18.57 15.64 -19.74
N ASP A 136 -17.46 15.52 -19.00
CA ASP A 136 -16.14 15.94 -19.47
C ASP A 136 -15.70 15.04 -20.64
N HIS A 137 -16.06 15.44 -21.86
CA HIS A 137 -15.52 14.83 -23.08
C HIS A 137 -14.11 15.36 -23.29
N ARG A 138 -13.10 14.73 -22.67
CA ARG A 138 -11.72 14.87 -23.15
C ARG A 138 -11.56 14.11 -24.46
N GLU A 139 -11.52 14.82 -25.58
CA GLU A 139 -11.10 14.27 -26.87
C GLU A 139 -9.65 13.74 -26.81
N PRO A 140 -9.34 12.58 -27.42
CA PRO A 140 -7.96 12.13 -27.57
C PRO A 140 -7.24 13.00 -28.60
N GLY A 141 -6.10 13.56 -28.21
CA GLY A 141 -5.32 14.52 -29.01
C GLY A 141 -4.98 14.02 -30.42
N ARG A 142 -5.27 14.85 -31.42
CA ARG A 142 -4.79 14.67 -32.80
C ARG A 142 -3.26 14.70 -32.82
N LYS A 143 -2.63 13.61 -33.27
CA LYS A 143 -1.23 13.63 -33.71
C LYS A 143 -1.11 14.59 -34.88
N ARG A 144 -0.22 15.58 -34.76
CA ARG A 144 0.20 16.39 -35.91
C ARG A 144 1.34 15.64 -36.61
N SER A 145 1.18 15.47 -37.91
CA SER A 145 2.23 15.13 -38.88
C SER A 145 3.28 16.23 -38.95
#